data_AF-A0A968FR57-F1
#
_entry.id   AF-A0A968FR57-F1
#
_cell.length_a   1.000
_cell.length_b   1.000
_cell.length_c   1.000
_cell.angle_alpha   90.00
_cell.angle_beta   90.00
_cell.angle_gamma   90.00
#
_symmetry.space_group_name_H-M   'P 1'
#
loop_
_entity.id
_entity.type
_entity.pdbx_description
1 polymer ?
#
loop_
_entity_poly.entity_id
_entity_poly.type
_entity_poly.pdbx_seq_one_letter_code
_entity_poly.pdbx_strand_id
1 'polypeptide(L)'
;PSNAKAIFDEVVRTKQPYQTQARPFVFPDHPEWGITFWDWTLVPVLDDRGEVELLIFSLNEVTERVRVEEQLKRARDQLEVRVE
;
A
#
# COMPACT_ATOMS: atom_id res chain seq x y z
N PRO A 1 1.90 15.43 -0.69
CA PRO A 1 2.50 14.79 -1.88
C PRO A 1 2.93 13.34 -1.57
N SER A 2 2.66 12.40 -2.46
CA SER A 2 3.18 11.03 -2.31
C SER A 2 4.70 11.03 -2.54
N ASN A 3 5.44 10.21 -1.79
CA ASN A 3 6.87 9.97 -2.03
C ASN A 3 7.10 8.95 -3.17
N ALA A 4 6.12 8.75 -4.05
CA ALA A 4 6.12 7.68 -5.03
C ALA A 4 7.34 7.74 -5.96
N LYS A 5 7.73 8.93 -6.42
CA LYS A 5 8.91 9.10 -7.28
C LYS A 5 10.18 8.51 -6.64
N ALA A 6 10.43 8.78 -5.36
CA ALA A 6 11.61 8.27 -4.68
C ALA A 6 11.62 6.73 -4.59
N ILE A 7 10.44 6.11 -4.42
CA ILE A 7 10.31 4.65 -4.43
C ILE A 7 10.63 4.10 -5.83
N PHE A 8 10.11 4.73 -6.89
CA PHE A 8 10.41 4.32 -8.27
C PHE A 8 11.89 4.48 -8.59
N ASP A 9 12.48 5.63 -8.26
CA ASP A 9 13.92 5.89 -8.45
C ASP A 9 14.76 4.83 -7.72
N GLU A 10 14.38 4.47 -6.50
CA GLU A 10 15.08 3.45 -5.70
C GLU A 10 14.98 2.06 -6.33
N VAL A 11 13.79 1.64 -6.80
CA VAL A 11 13.62 0.35 -7.49
C VAL A 11 14.44 0.30 -8.77
N VAL A 12 14.47 1.38 -9.56
CA VAL A 12 15.29 1.46 -10.78
C VAL A 12 16.78 1.37 -10.44
N ARG A 13 17.22 2.14 -9.45
CA ARG A 13 18.64 2.21 -9.04
C ARG A 13 19.15 0.90 -8.45
N THR A 14 18.34 0.24 -7.64
CA THR A 14 18.75 -0.96 -6.88
C THR A 14 18.39 -2.26 -7.57
N LYS A 15 17.47 -2.21 -8.55
CA LYS A 15 16.88 -3.39 -9.20
C LYS A 15 16.16 -4.32 -8.21
N GLN A 16 15.85 -3.83 -7.01
CA GLN A 16 15.12 -4.58 -5.99
C GLN A 16 13.63 -4.22 -6.03
N PRO A 17 12.72 -5.20 -5.87
CA PRO A 17 11.30 -4.92 -5.84
C PRO A 17 10.90 -4.17 -4.57
N TYR A 18 9.84 -3.36 -4.67
CA TYR A 18 9.20 -2.71 -3.53
C TYR A 18 7.80 -3.28 -3.31
N GLN A 19 7.49 -3.63 -2.07
CA GLN A 19 6.17 -4.10 -1.66
C GLN A 19 5.75 -3.45 -0.35
N THR A 20 4.48 -3.12 -0.23
CA THR A 20 3.87 -2.67 1.02
C THR A 20 2.40 -3.04 1.05
N GLN A 21 1.86 -3.21 2.25
CA GLN A 21 0.48 -3.63 2.48
C GLN A 21 -0.27 -2.54 3.23
N ALA A 22 -1.56 -2.40 2.91
CA ALA A 22 -2.50 -1.49 3.54
C ALA A 22 -1.90 -0.09 3.73
N ARG A 23 -1.23 0.43 2.70
CA ARG A 23 -0.62 1.76 2.75
C ARG A 23 -1.74 2.82 2.72
N PRO A 24 -1.82 3.72 3.72
CA PRO A 24 -2.85 4.74 3.74
C PRO A 24 -2.60 5.80 2.67
N PHE A 25 -3.67 6.24 2.02
CA PHE A 25 -3.64 7.31 1.04
C PHE A 25 -4.92 8.15 1.08
N VAL A 26 -4.75 9.47 0.98
CA VAL A 26 -5.83 10.45 0.86
C VAL A 26 -5.72 11.08 -0.51
N PHE A 27 -6.82 11.03 -1.28
CA PHE A 27 -6.92 11.68 -2.57
C PHE A 27 -7.34 13.14 -2.37
N PRO A 28 -6.45 14.14 -2.62
CA PRO A 28 -6.79 15.54 -2.38
C PRO A 28 -7.99 16.03 -3.21
N ASP A 29 -8.16 15.47 -4.40
CA ASP A 29 -9.23 15.81 -5.34
C ASP A 29 -10.56 15.07 -5.02
N HIS A 30 -10.52 14.10 -4.11
CA HIS A 30 -11.68 13.29 -3.67
C HIS A 30 -11.69 13.14 -2.15
N PRO A 31 -11.85 14.25 -1.39
CA PRO A 31 -11.83 14.22 0.08
C PRO A 31 -12.95 13.35 0.67
N GLU A 32 -14.06 13.19 -0.04
CA GLU A 32 -15.22 12.39 0.36
C GLU A 32 -14.92 10.89 0.52
N TRP A 33 -13.85 10.38 -0.12
CA TRP A 33 -13.43 8.99 0.02
C TRP A 33 -12.74 8.71 1.36
N GLY A 34 -12.28 9.77 2.04
CA GLY A 34 -11.50 9.68 3.27
C GLY A 34 -10.16 8.97 3.04
N ILE A 35 -9.72 8.20 4.03
CA ILE A 35 -8.51 7.38 3.92
C ILE A 35 -8.86 6.09 3.17
N THR A 36 -8.11 5.83 2.11
CA THR A 36 -8.08 4.56 1.38
C THR A 36 -6.80 3.80 1.73
N PHE A 37 -6.82 2.48 1.56
CA PHE A 37 -5.68 1.62 1.86
C PHE A 37 -5.31 0.79 0.65
N TRP A 38 -4.01 0.73 0.34
CA TRP A 38 -3.52 0.11 -0.89
C TRP A 38 -2.37 -0.85 -0.62
N ASP A 39 -2.47 -2.06 -1.16
CA ASP A 39 -1.32 -2.94 -1.32
C ASP A 39 -0.59 -2.55 -2.60
N TRP A 40 0.70 -2.23 -2.51
CA TRP A 40 1.53 -1.87 -3.65
C TRP A 40 2.53 -2.98 -3.91
N THR A 41 2.75 -3.28 -5.19
CA THR A 41 3.89 -4.08 -5.65
C THR A 41 4.51 -3.40 -6.86
N LEU A 42 5.80 -3.11 -6.79
CA LEU A 42 6.60 -2.54 -7.87
C LEU A 42 7.80 -3.44 -8.13
N VAL A 43 7.83 -4.09 -9.29
CA VAL A 43 8.85 -5.09 -9.64
C VAL A 43 9.58 -4.64 -10.90
N PRO A 44 10.92 -4.57 -10.89
CA PRO A 44 11.69 -4.32 -12.10
C PRO A 44 11.81 -5.58 -12.94
N VAL A 45 11.69 -5.41 -14.26
CA VAL A 45 12.02 -6.43 -15.26
C VAL A 45 13.33 -6.00 -15.90
N LEU A 46 14.30 -6.91 -15.89
CA LEU A 46 15.65 -6.64 -16.40
C LEU A 46 15.81 -7.18 -17.81
N ASP A 47 16.57 -6.47 -18.65
CA ASP A 47 17.00 -6.94 -19.96
C ASP A 47 18.16 -7.96 -19.86
N ASP A 48 18.63 -8.45 -21.01
CA ASP A 48 19.75 -9.39 -21.10
C ASP A 48 21.09 -8.82 -20.58
N ARG A 49 21.19 -7.49 -20.39
CA ARG A 49 22.35 -6.80 -19.82
C ARG A 49 22.19 -6.59 -18.31
N GLY A 50 21.07 -7.01 -17.74
CA GLY A 50 20.72 -6.82 -16.35
C GLY A 50 20.29 -5.41 -16.00
N GLU A 51 19.99 -4.55 -16.98
CA GLU A 51 19.48 -3.20 -16.78
C GLU A 51 17.95 -3.18 -16.75
N VAL A 52 17.36 -2.22 -16.04
CA VAL A 52 15.90 -2.12 -15.93
C VAL A 52 15.32 -1.73 -17.28
N GLU A 53 14.56 -2.64 -17.88
CA GLU A 53 13.84 -2.41 -19.14
C GLU A 53 12.42 -1.89 -18.88
N LEU A 54 11.74 -2.49 -17.90
CA LEU A 54 10.33 -2.23 -17.58
C LEU A 54 10.10 -2.28 -16.07
N LEU A 55 9.02 -1.65 -15.62
CA LEU A 55 8.50 -1.78 -14.25
C LEU A 55 7.08 -2.32 -14.31
N ILE A 56 6.80 -3.37 -13.52
CA ILE A 56 5.45 -3.86 -13.28
C ILE A 56 4.97 -3.23 -11.97
N PHE A 57 3.94 -2.38 -12.07
CA PHE A 57 3.33 -1.74 -10.91
C PHE A 57 1.89 -2.22 -10.72
N SER A 58 1.62 -2.80 -9.55
CA SER A 58 0.29 -3.27 -9.14
C SER A 58 -0.18 -2.49 -7.93
N LEU A 59 -1.44 -2.08 -7.98
CA LEU A 59 -2.17 -1.35 -6.95
C LEU A 59 -3.45 -2.13 -6.66
N ASN A 60 -3.55 -2.70 -5.46
CA ASN A 60 -4.76 -3.35 -5.01
C ASN A 60 -5.36 -2.54 -3.87
N GLU A 61 -6.57 -2.01 -4.06
CA GLU A 61 -7.27 -1.32 -3.00
C GLU A 61 -7.82 -2.33 -2.00
N VAL A 62 -7.51 -2.14 -0.72
CA VAL A 62 -7.91 -3.02 0.39
C VAL A 62 -8.65 -2.28 1.49
N THR A 63 -9.20 -1.11 1.18
CA THR A 63 -9.90 -0.23 2.13
C THR A 63 -11.02 -0.94 2.87
N GLU A 64 -11.88 -1.68 2.17
CA GLU A 64 -12.99 -2.40 2.79
C GLU A 64 -12.50 -3.45 3.78
N ARG A 65 -11.53 -4.27 3.37
CA ARG A 65 -10.91 -5.29 4.21
C ARG A 65 -10.34 -4.68 5.51
N VAL A 66 -9.57 -3.60 5.39
CA VAL A 66 -8.99 -2.91 6.55
C VAL A 66 -10.08 -2.36 7.48
N ARG A 67 -11.15 -1.75 6.93
CA ARG A 67 -12.26 -1.22 7.73
C ARG A 67 -12.99 -2.32 8.52
N VAL A 68 -13.22 -3.48 7.90
CA VAL A 68 -13.84 -4.62 8.59
C VAL A 68 -12.93 -5.16 9.70
N GLU A 69 -11.63 -5.32 9.43
CA GLU A 69 -10.64 -5.77 10.43
C GLU A 69 -10.58 -4.81 11.63
N GLU A 70 -10.58 -3.49 11.40
CA GLU A 70 -10.60 -2.49 12.46
C GLU A 70 -11.88 -2.50 13.28
N GLN A 71 -13.05 -2.65 12.63
CA GLN A 71 -14.33 -2.75 13.33
C GLN A 71 -14.38 -3.99 14.22
N LEU A 72 -13.93 -5.13 13.70
CA LEU A 72 -13.86 -6.38 14.46
C LEU A 72 -12.94 -6.22 15.67
N LYS A 73 -11.76 -5.61 15.49
CA LYS A 73 -10.84 -5.33 16.59
C LYS A 73 -11.48 -4.45 17.66
N ARG A 74 -12.11 -3.34 17.28
CA ARG A 74 -12.79 -2.43 18.22
C ARG A 74 -13.90 -3.13 19.01
N ALA A 75 -14.69 -3.97 18.34
CA ALA A 75 -15.75 -4.73 18.99
C ALA A 75 -15.19 -5.72 20.02
N ARG A 76 -14.10 -6.42 19.70
CA ARG A 76 -13.40 -7.32 20.64
C ARG A 76 -12.86 -6.56 21.84
N ASP A 77 -12.11 -5.48 21.60
CA ASP A 77 -11.49 -4.70 22.67
C ASP A 77 -12.56 -4.12 23.63
N GLN A 78 -13.74 -3.74 23.12
CA GLN A 78 -14.88 -3.30 23.95
C GLN A 78 -15.50 -4.41 24.79
N LEU A 79 -15.50 -5.65 24.31
CA LEU A 79 -15.99 -6.80 25.07
C LEU A 79 -15.01 -7.15 26.20
N GLU A 80 -13.70 -7.13 25.93
CA GLU A 80 -12.67 -7.42 26.93
C GLU A 80 -12.72 -6.44 28.11
N VAL A 81 -12.88 -5.13 27.84
CA VAL A 81 -13.02 -4.09 28.88
C VAL A 81 -14.31 -4.23 29.71
N ARG A 82 -15.35 -4.91 29.20
CA ARG A 82 -16.60 -5.14 29.94
C ARG A 82 -16.60 -6.39 30.82
N VAL A 83 -15.60 -7.26 30.63
CA VAL A 83 -15.47 -8.53 31.37
C VAL A 83 -14.51 -8.40 32.56
N GLU A 84 -13.65 -7.37 32.58
CA GLU A 84 -12.92 -6.89 33.77
C GLU A 84 -13.78 -5.99 34.66
#